data_AF-A0A963QQW1-F1
#
_entry.id   AF-A0A963QQW1-F1
#
_cell.length_a   1.000
_cell.length_b   1.000
_cell.length_c   1.000
_cell.angle_alpha   90.00
_cell.angle_beta   90.00
_cell.angle_gamma   90.00
#
_symmetry.space_group_name_H-M   'P 1'
#
loop_
_entity.id
_entity.type
_entity.pdbx_description
1 polymer ?
#
loop_
_entity_poly.entity_id
_entity_poly.type
_entity_poly.pdbx_seq_one_letter_code
_entity_poly.pdbx_strand_id
1 'polypeptide(L)'
;MSGRFSVTYAELLADAIVGTARAEVLRARQNDLASSIAAIMAGSWRGRPRGDICSSGYVVHSLEAALWCVGRTSNFGDAALLAANLADDADTTAAITGQLAGARYGAKAMPSEWTDQLAWQEKIMAIANGLFEDSLR
;
A
#
# COMPACT_ATOMS: atom_id res chain seq x y z
N MET A 1 -10.78 13.25 -14.61
CA MET A 1 -11.04 12.83 -13.20
C MET A 1 -10.02 11.82 -12.65
N SER A 2 -9.15 11.22 -13.48
CA SER A 2 -8.14 10.23 -13.03
C SER A 2 -6.92 10.80 -12.27
N GLY A 3 -6.68 12.12 -12.30
CA GLY A 3 -5.41 12.70 -11.86
C GLY A 3 -5.26 12.98 -10.36
N ARG A 4 -6.35 13.14 -9.59
CA ARG A 4 -6.25 13.43 -8.14
C ARG A 4 -6.18 12.18 -7.25
N PHE A 5 -6.56 11.00 -7.78
CA PHE A 5 -6.51 9.72 -7.06
C PHE A 5 -5.06 9.29 -6.77
N SER A 6 -4.23 9.29 -7.81
CA SER A 6 -2.82 8.92 -7.71
C SER A 6 -2.07 9.84 -6.76
N VAL A 7 -2.47 11.10 -6.66
CA VAL A 7 -1.85 12.10 -5.77
C VAL A 7 -2.05 11.73 -4.30
N THR A 8 -3.26 11.43 -3.85
CA THR A 8 -3.48 11.11 -2.42
C THR A 8 -2.77 9.82 -2.00
N TYR A 9 -2.72 8.80 -2.86
CA TYR A 9 -1.96 7.60 -2.56
C TYR A 9 -0.44 7.85 -2.57
N ALA A 10 0.05 8.67 -3.52
CA ALA A 10 1.46 9.07 -3.56
C ALA A 10 1.88 9.88 -2.33
N GLU A 11 1.04 10.78 -1.81
CA GLU A 11 1.27 11.48 -0.54
C GLU A 11 1.41 10.51 0.63
N LEU A 12 0.55 9.48 0.67
CA LEU A 12 0.59 8.47 1.72
C LEU A 12 1.89 7.63 1.65
N LEU A 13 2.34 7.28 0.44
CA LEU A 13 3.64 6.63 0.24
C LEU A 13 4.80 7.55 0.63
N ALA A 14 4.77 8.83 0.26
CA ALA A 14 5.80 9.80 0.61
C ALA A 14 5.91 9.96 2.14
N ASP A 15 4.79 10.11 2.84
CA ASP A 15 4.76 10.17 4.31
C ASP A 15 5.39 8.91 4.93
N ALA A 16 5.09 7.73 4.38
CA ALA A 16 5.65 6.46 4.84
C ALA A 16 7.17 6.37 4.59
N ILE A 17 7.64 6.77 3.40
CA ILE A 17 9.06 6.74 3.00
C ILE A 17 9.90 7.66 3.91
N VAL A 18 9.39 8.84 4.26
CA VAL A 18 10.07 9.81 5.14
C VAL A 18 10.08 9.34 6.62
N GLY A 19 9.39 8.25 6.94
CA GLY A 19 9.39 7.66 8.28
C GLY A 19 8.32 8.24 9.21
N THR A 20 7.28 8.86 8.65
CA THR A 20 6.15 9.36 9.43
C THR A 20 5.48 8.23 10.22
N ALA A 21 5.01 8.54 11.43
CA ALA A 21 4.37 7.55 12.29
C ALA A 21 3.15 6.90 11.61
N ARG A 22 2.92 5.60 11.87
CA ARG A 22 1.81 4.82 11.27
C ARG A 22 0.45 5.53 11.38
N ALA A 23 0.15 6.09 12.55
CA ALA A 23 -1.13 6.76 12.81
C ALA A 23 -1.34 7.94 11.86
N GLU A 24 -0.26 8.69 11.58
CA GLU A 24 -0.26 9.84 10.69
C GLU A 24 -0.26 9.44 9.21
N VAL A 25 0.52 8.44 8.81
CA VAL A 25 0.50 7.90 7.43
C VAL A 25 -0.93 7.49 7.05
N LEU A 26 -1.56 6.70 7.92
CA LEU A 26 -2.88 6.15 7.68
C LEU A 26 -4.01 7.11 8.05
N ARG A 27 -3.76 8.31 8.59
CA ARG A 27 -4.79 9.23 9.10
C ARG A 27 -5.92 9.47 8.09
N ALA A 28 -7.11 9.79 8.59
CA ALA A 28 -8.21 10.18 7.73
C ALA A 28 -7.84 11.43 6.92
N ARG A 29 -7.99 11.37 5.60
CA ARG A 29 -7.74 12.48 4.68
C ARG A 29 -9.06 12.90 4.04
N GLN A 30 -9.45 14.15 4.26
CA GLN A 30 -10.56 14.75 3.51
C GLN A 30 -10.03 15.21 2.16
N ASN A 31 -10.75 14.89 1.09
CA ASN A 31 -10.42 15.32 -0.26
C ASN A 31 -11.70 15.51 -1.08
N ASP A 32 -11.62 16.36 -2.11
CA ASP A 32 -12.73 16.58 -3.05
C ASP A 32 -12.84 15.46 -4.11
N LEU A 33 -12.45 14.22 -3.77
CA LEU A 33 -12.48 13.10 -4.70
C LEU A 33 -13.90 12.51 -4.82
N ALA A 34 -14.12 11.74 -5.89
CA ALA A 34 -15.35 10.98 -6.07
C ALA A 34 -15.69 10.15 -4.82
N SER A 35 -16.98 10.06 -4.50
CA SER A 35 -17.53 9.68 -3.19
C SER A 35 -16.89 8.44 -2.54
N SER A 36 -16.64 7.38 -3.28
CA SER A 36 -16.09 6.12 -2.73
C SER A 36 -14.63 6.21 -2.31
N ILE A 37 -13.77 6.90 -3.08
CA ILE A 37 -12.35 7.07 -2.72
C ILE A 37 -12.24 8.00 -1.52
N ALA A 38 -13.04 9.08 -1.50
CA ALA A 38 -13.10 9.98 -0.36
C ALA A 38 -13.49 9.23 0.93
N ALA A 39 -14.47 8.32 0.86
CA ALA A 39 -14.84 7.47 2.00
C ALA A 39 -13.70 6.55 2.47
N ILE A 40 -12.96 5.94 1.55
CA ILE A 40 -11.81 5.08 1.87
C ILE A 40 -10.69 5.90 2.52
N MET A 41 -10.36 7.06 1.95
CA MET A 41 -9.35 7.97 2.50
C MET A 41 -9.78 8.57 3.85
N ALA A 42 -11.09 8.75 4.06
CA ALA A 42 -11.66 9.11 5.36
C ALA A 42 -11.67 7.94 6.36
N GLY A 43 -11.42 6.71 5.90
CA GLY A 43 -11.23 5.54 6.76
C GLY A 43 -12.36 4.52 6.79
N SER A 44 -13.22 4.45 5.76
CA SER A 44 -14.33 3.48 5.70
C SER A 44 -13.92 2.03 5.97
N TRP A 45 -12.68 1.67 5.62
CA TRP A 45 -12.11 0.33 5.82
C TRP A 45 -11.82 -0.02 7.28
N ARG A 46 -11.71 0.97 8.18
CA ARG A 46 -11.32 0.74 9.57
C ARG A 46 -12.38 -0.07 10.31
N GLY A 47 -11.94 -1.08 11.05
CA GLY A 47 -12.83 -1.94 11.84
C GLY A 47 -13.68 -2.92 11.04
N ARG A 48 -13.62 -2.90 9.70
CA ARG A 48 -14.37 -3.84 8.87
C ARG A 48 -13.90 -5.29 9.10
N PRO A 49 -14.82 -6.26 9.20
CA PRO A 49 -14.49 -7.67 9.18
C PRO A 49 -14.04 -8.11 7.79
N ARG A 50 -13.32 -9.23 7.71
CA ARG A 50 -12.77 -9.78 6.45
C ARG A 50 -13.83 -10.01 5.38
N GLY A 51 -15.04 -10.44 5.75
CA GLY A 51 -16.13 -10.73 4.82
C GLY A 51 -16.69 -9.50 4.09
N ASP A 52 -16.40 -8.31 4.59
CA ASP A 52 -16.88 -7.04 4.04
C ASP A 52 -15.87 -6.43 3.05
N ILE A 53 -14.64 -6.93 3.01
CA ILE A 53 -13.59 -6.42 2.14
C ILE A 53 -13.68 -7.12 0.78
N CYS A 54 -13.96 -6.31 -0.25
CA CYS A 54 -13.92 -6.73 -1.64
C CYS A 54 -12.50 -6.50 -2.21
N SER A 55 -12.02 -7.44 -3.01
CA SER A 55 -10.73 -7.37 -3.72
C SER A 55 -10.92 -7.67 -5.21
N SER A 56 -11.90 -7.02 -5.85
CA SER A 56 -12.13 -7.18 -7.29
C SER A 56 -11.17 -6.31 -8.11
N GLY A 57 -11.16 -6.52 -9.44
CA GLY A 57 -10.41 -5.72 -10.43
C GLY A 57 -10.76 -4.22 -10.52
N TYR A 58 -11.53 -3.69 -9.59
CA TYR A 58 -11.90 -2.28 -9.53
C TYR A 58 -10.97 -1.56 -8.54
N VAL A 59 -10.25 -0.55 -9.02
CA VAL A 59 -9.21 0.17 -8.27
C VAL A 59 -9.63 0.64 -6.87
N VAL A 60 -10.91 0.96 -6.67
CA VAL A 60 -11.48 1.37 -5.38
C VAL A 60 -11.45 0.21 -4.37
N HIS A 61 -11.79 -1.00 -4.81
CA HIS A 61 -11.77 -2.20 -3.96
C HIS A 61 -10.33 -2.60 -3.61
N SER A 62 -9.42 -2.65 -4.59
CA SER A 62 -8.02 -3.00 -4.35
C SER A 62 -7.33 -2.00 -3.41
N LEU A 63 -7.65 -0.71 -3.51
CA LEU A 63 -7.12 0.31 -2.58
C LEU A 63 -7.70 0.15 -1.16
N GLU A 64 -9.00 -0.06 -1.03
CA GLU A 64 -9.64 -0.30 0.27
C GLU A 64 -9.03 -1.52 0.96
N ALA A 65 -8.90 -2.62 0.22
CA ALA A 65 -8.32 -3.86 0.67
C ALA A 65 -6.84 -3.70 1.09
N ALA A 66 -6.04 -2.96 0.34
CA ALA A 66 -4.64 -2.72 0.68
C ALA A 66 -4.46 -1.91 1.97
N LEU A 67 -5.24 -0.84 2.13
CA LEU A 67 -5.24 -0.05 3.38
C LEU A 67 -5.73 -0.87 4.56
N TRP A 68 -6.76 -1.69 4.36
CA TRP A 68 -7.23 -2.62 5.38
C TRP A 68 -6.13 -3.63 5.79
N CYS A 69 -5.40 -4.21 4.82
CA CYS A 69 -4.32 -5.16 5.11
C CYS A 69 -3.21 -4.52 5.94
N VAL A 70 -2.66 -3.40 5.49
CA VAL A 70 -1.60 -2.67 6.22
C VAL A 70 -2.11 -2.18 7.58
N GLY A 71 -3.37 -1.74 7.64
CA GLY A 71 -4.02 -1.28 8.86
C GLY A 71 -4.25 -2.38 9.90
N ARG A 72 -4.35 -3.65 9.48
CA ARG A 72 -4.58 -4.83 10.34
C ARG A 72 -3.33 -5.54 10.81
N THR A 73 -2.19 -5.34 10.16
CA THR A 73 -0.94 -6.07 10.44
C THR A 73 0.13 -5.16 11.00
N SER A 74 1.23 -5.72 11.48
CA SER A 74 2.34 -4.96 12.10
C SER A 74 3.72 -5.23 11.50
N ASN A 75 3.79 -6.05 10.44
CA ASN A 75 5.01 -6.31 9.67
C ASN A 75 4.66 -6.53 8.18
N PHE A 76 5.69 -6.53 7.33
CA PHE A 76 5.53 -6.70 5.89
C PHE A 76 4.95 -8.07 5.52
N GLY A 77 5.48 -9.13 6.14
CA GLY A 77 5.10 -10.51 5.84
C GLY A 77 3.61 -10.76 6.01
N ASP A 78 3.09 -10.41 7.18
CA ASP A 78 1.67 -10.53 7.50
C ASP A 78 0.80 -9.68 6.58
N ALA A 79 1.23 -8.45 6.24
CA ALA A 79 0.48 -7.58 5.33
C ALA A 79 0.37 -8.22 3.93
N ALA A 80 1.48 -8.70 3.38
CA ALA A 80 1.55 -9.33 2.08
C ALA A 80 0.74 -10.63 2.03
N LEU A 81 0.88 -11.49 3.04
CA LEU A 81 0.11 -12.73 3.14
C LEU A 81 -1.37 -12.46 3.30
N LEU A 82 -1.76 -11.48 4.12
CA LEU A 82 -3.16 -11.11 4.30
C LEU A 82 -3.78 -10.67 2.97
N ALA A 83 -3.08 -9.83 2.21
CA ALA A 83 -3.53 -9.36 0.90
C ALA A 83 -3.61 -10.50 -0.14
N ALA A 84 -2.60 -11.37 -0.20
CA ALA A 84 -2.60 -12.52 -1.12
C ALA A 84 -3.74 -13.50 -0.83
N ASN A 85 -4.15 -13.63 0.44
CA ASN A 85 -5.26 -14.48 0.87
C ASN A 85 -6.64 -13.79 0.78
N LEU A 86 -6.75 -12.59 0.19
CA LEU A 86 -8.04 -11.95 -0.04
C LEU A 86 -8.84 -12.57 -1.21
N ALA A 87 -8.19 -13.37 -2.07
CA ALA A 87 -8.75 -13.96 -3.28
C ALA A 87 -9.21 -12.92 -4.32
N ASP A 88 -9.85 -13.39 -5.40
CA ASP A 88 -10.30 -12.60 -6.57
C ASP A 88 -9.14 -11.92 -7.31
N ASP A 89 -8.92 -10.62 -7.14
CA ASP A 89 -7.79 -9.85 -7.71
C ASP A 89 -6.67 -9.69 -6.66
N ALA A 90 -6.12 -10.84 -6.27
CA ALA A 90 -5.12 -10.94 -5.21
C ALA A 90 -3.77 -10.34 -5.60
N ASP A 91 -3.38 -10.40 -6.87
CA ASP A 91 -2.12 -9.86 -7.38
C ASP A 91 -2.12 -8.32 -7.35
N THR A 92 -3.18 -7.67 -7.82
CA THR A 92 -3.30 -6.20 -7.74
C THR A 92 -3.32 -5.74 -6.28
N THR A 93 -4.10 -6.42 -5.44
CA THR A 93 -4.22 -6.06 -4.01
C THR A 93 -2.91 -6.27 -3.26
N ALA A 94 -2.20 -7.37 -3.52
CA ALA A 94 -0.88 -7.64 -2.95
C ALA A 94 0.18 -6.64 -3.44
N ALA A 95 0.13 -6.22 -4.71
CA ALA A 95 1.06 -5.22 -5.24
C ALA A 95 0.88 -3.84 -4.60
N ILE A 96 -0.36 -3.38 -4.41
CA ILE A 96 -0.65 -2.10 -3.71
C ILE A 96 -0.26 -2.22 -2.23
N THR A 97 -0.61 -3.33 -1.58
CA THR A 97 -0.22 -3.60 -0.18
C THR A 97 1.29 -3.61 -0.03
N GLY A 98 2.02 -4.23 -0.96
CA GLY A 98 3.48 -4.32 -0.97
C GLY A 98 4.16 -2.96 -1.08
N GLN A 99 3.63 -2.04 -1.90
CA GLN A 99 4.13 -0.67 -1.98
C GLN A 99 4.02 0.04 -0.63
N LEU A 100 2.83 0.02 -0.01
CA LEU A 100 2.60 0.72 1.24
C LEU A 100 3.32 0.06 2.44
N ALA A 101 3.23 -1.27 2.57
CA ALA A 101 3.93 -2.00 3.60
C ALA A 101 5.46 -1.86 3.44
N GLY A 102 5.97 -1.92 2.21
CA GLY A 102 7.39 -1.74 1.90
C GLY A 102 7.89 -0.35 2.26
N ALA A 103 7.14 0.70 1.90
CA ALA A 103 7.43 2.07 2.31
C ALA A 103 7.44 2.23 3.84
N ARG A 104 6.51 1.56 4.54
CA ARG A 104 6.33 1.70 6.00
C ARG A 104 7.37 0.95 6.82
N TYR A 105 7.65 -0.29 6.45
CA TYR A 105 8.52 -1.21 7.21
C TYR A 105 9.96 -1.20 6.70
N GLY A 106 10.18 -0.75 5.46
CA GLY A 106 11.47 -0.72 4.79
C GLY A 106 11.84 -2.06 4.15
N ALA A 107 12.68 -2.02 3.12
CA ALA A 107 13.11 -3.20 2.37
C ALA A 107 13.79 -4.26 3.26
N LYS A 108 14.53 -3.84 4.30
CA LYS A 108 15.21 -4.74 5.25
C LYS A 108 14.25 -5.53 6.15
N ALA A 109 12.99 -5.13 6.25
CA ALA A 109 11.97 -5.84 7.03
C ALA A 109 11.20 -6.89 6.22
N MET A 110 11.46 -6.99 4.91
CA MET A 110 10.90 -8.03 4.07
C MET A 110 11.57 -9.38 4.36
N PRO A 111 10.84 -10.50 4.35
CA PRO A 111 11.46 -11.83 4.48
C PRO A 111 12.48 -12.06 3.37
N SER A 112 13.74 -12.33 3.74
CA SER A 112 14.83 -12.50 2.76
C SER A 112 14.55 -13.67 1.81
N GLU A 113 13.98 -14.75 2.34
CA GLU A 113 13.51 -15.91 1.58
C GLU A 113 12.55 -15.56 0.42
N TRP A 114 11.81 -14.45 0.52
CA TRP A 114 10.96 -13.98 -0.58
C TRP A 114 11.72 -13.08 -1.54
N THR A 115 12.55 -12.17 -1.02
CA THR A 115 13.32 -11.24 -1.86
C THR A 115 14.38 -11.97 -2.68
N ASP A 116 14.98 -13.02 -2.13
CA ASP A 116 16.02 -13.83 -2.80
C ASP A 116 15.46 -14.66 -3.96
N GLN A 117 14.14 -14.90 -3.97
CA GLN A 117 13.43 -15.58 -5.07
C GLN A 117 12.83 -14.59 -6.08
N LEU A 118 12.86 -13.28 -5.80
CA LEU A 118 12.23 -12.27 -6.64
C LEU A 118 13.02 -12.11 -7.94
N ALA A 119 12.36 -12.39 -9.06
CA ALA A 119 12.92 -12.13 -10.37
C ALA A 119 13.33 -10.65 -10.50
N TRP A 120 14.56 -10.43 -10.96
CA TRP A 120 15.13 -9.09 -11.15
C TRP A 120 15.26 -8.24 -9.88
N GLN A 121 15.36 -8.86 -8.69
CA GLN A 121 15.56 -8.18 -7.42
C GLN A 121 16.63 -7.07 -7.51
N GLU A 122 17.82 -7.38 -8.03
CA GLU A 122 18.93 -6.42 -8.16
C GLU A 122 18.57 -5.22 -9.04
N LYS A 123 17.89 -5.46 -10.18
CA LYS A 123 17.47 -4.40 -11.10
C LYS A 123 16.40 -3.50 -10.48
N ILE A 124 15.43 -4.09 -9.78
CA ILE A 124 14.37 -3.34 -9.09
C ILE A 124 14.99 -2.45 -8.00
N MET A 125 15.91 -2.99 -7.21
CA MET A 125 16.63 -2.24 -6.18
C MET A 125 17.48 -1.11 -6.77
N ALA A 126 18.17 -1.35 -7.89
CA ALA A 126 18.95 -0.32 -8.56
C ALA A 126 18.07 0.85 -9.06
N ILE A 127 16.89 0.54 -9.63
CA ILE A 127 15.93 1.56 -10.06
C ILE A 127 15.40 2.35 -8.85
N ALA A 128 15.01 1.66 -7.78
CA ALA A 128 14.49 2.31 -6.58
C ALA A 128 15.52 3.26 -5.95
N ASN A 129 16.78 2.84 -5.87
CA ASN A 129 17.87 3.68 -5.36
C ASN A 129 18.13 4.88 -6.27
N GLY A 130 18.15 4.69 -7.60
CA GLY A 130 18.32 5.79 -8.55
C GLY A 130 17.22 6.84 -8.45
N LEU A 131 15.95 6.41 -8.35
CA LEU A 131 14.82 7.32 -8.14
C LEU A 131 14.92 8.09 -6.81
N PHE A 132 15.36 7.43 -5.74
CA PHE A 132 15.56 8.07 -4.45
C PHE A 132 16.67 9.12 -4.52
N GLU A 133 17.83 8.77 -5.10
CA GLU A 133 18.95 9.69 -5.27
C GLU A 133 18.59 10.90 -6.15
N ASP A 134 17.86 10.68 -7.24
CA ASP A 134 17.39 11.77 -8.12
C ASP A 134 16.41 12.69 -7.41
N SER A 135 15.61 12.20 -6.45
CA SER A 135 14.68 13.02 -5.67
C SER A 135 15.37 13.95 -4.67
N LEU A 136 16.66 13.74 -4.38
CA LEU A 136 17.48 14.56 -3.48
C LEU A 136 18.27 15.66 -4.21
N ARG A 137 18.24 15.69 -5.54
CA ARG A 137 18.92 16.68 -6.38
C ARG A 137 18.04 17.90 -6.62
#